data_AF-A0A0W1ANN2-F1
#
_entry.id   AF-A0A0W1ANN2-F1
#
_cell.length_a   1.000
_cell.length_b   1.000
_cell.length_c   1.000
_cell.angle_alpha   90.00
_cell.angle_beta   90.00
_cell.angle_gamma   90.00
#
_symmetry.space_group_name_H-M   'P 1'
#
loop_
_entity.id
_entity.type
_entity.pdbx_description
1 polymer ?
#
loop_
_entity_poly.entity_id
_entity_poly.type
_entity_poly.pdbx_seq_one_letter_code
_entity_poly.pdbx_strand_id
1 'polypeptide(L)'
;MQSRSKENSNISTGYASSPDRAKDFAGQNQDRWQEFSKRTIEKLAGLMKSFPKTKPTDLPENCDPSTLETGVGCAYAFLAKERAKIAIEQSTNQRNDREAELFGKYRETMYDDMAGEVVMRGDSNSFEAQQEEIFKLIVELIKQAANKVMDQDGEPQHFRFKKEQDSNSTYFIAFSMPRHNTKIQSYKDKTDGFLYTITIDFPKTDPANKEHTDKLCTIRTFISKDESERGEIKPLVAYIFYPIQNSPSMVCGNFRAADIHYQACRQWTPEKGVDDFLKNAGKLVHLLAATLTVERGNSAIIEWMVRGLAREKGLELGPFKYGNGIAWDFKAFLTPNPDDYANWYATNAFSSVHRLTPKSTPPDYEKLWNETKGSDVQKAIRLLQDYTKENNNSMMFFTGHWNRHHTDLIKKALYEFKNNPPQSLKEIIGYFKKNIDINKLNTAGSLMKRLDFIAAKANVYLSTETDSTPDLKRTI
;
A
#
# COMPACT_ATOMS: atom_id res chain seq x y z
N MET A 1 -31.15 9.41 27.49
CA MET A 1 -30.63 9.96 26.21
C MET A 1 -31.35 9.27 25.06
N GLN A 2 -31.73 9.97 24.00
CA GLN A 2 -32.15 9.32 22.76
C GLN A 2 -30.91 8.89 21.98
N SER A 3 -30.78 7.61 21.67
CA SER A 3 -29.71 7.11 20.80
C SER A 3 -29.94 7.63 19.38
N ARG A 4 -29.11 8.57 18.92
CA ARG A 4 -28.98 8.86 17.50
C ARG A 4 -28.33 7.63 16.86
N SER A 5 -29.13 6.70 16.36
CA SER A 5 -28.71 5.72 15.37
C SER A 5 -28.26 6.50 14.13
N LYS A 6 -26.97 6.83 14.06
CA LYS A 6 -26.35 7.45 12.88
C LYS A 6 -26.70 6.59 11.69
N GLU A 7 -27.09 7.22 10.58
CA GLU A 7 -27.20 6.52 9.31
C GLU A 7 -25.79 6.05 8.93
N ASN A 8 -25.50 4.77 9.14
CA ASN A 8 -24.30 4.12 8.64
C ASN A 8 -24.40 4.00 7.12
N SER A 9 -24.22 5.14 6.45
CA SER A 9 -24.14 5.27 5.00
C SER A 9 -23.07 4.31 4.46
N ASN A 10 -23.34 3.73 3.28
CA ASN A 10 -22.69 2.53 2.74
C ASN A 10 -21.20 2.68 2.33
N ILE A 11 -20.33 3.20 3.20
CA ILE A 11 -18.88 3.26 3.01
C ILE A 11 -18.26 1.90 3.35
N SER A 12 -18.66 0.85 2.62
CA SER A 12 -18.10 -0.51 2.75
C SER A 12 -16.70 -0.63 2.13
N THR A 13 -16.33 0.31 1.26
CA THR A 13 -15.05 0.34 0.54
C THR A 13 -14.53 1.77 0.32
N GLY A 14 -13.21 1.94 0.14
CA GLY A 14 -12.63 3.24 -0.22
C GLY A 14 -11.15 3.23 -0.62
N TYR A 15 -10.66 4.37 -1.12
CA TYR A 15 -9.24 4.66 -1.42
C TYR A 15 -8.58 5.59 -0.35
N ALA A 16 -9.12 5.56 0.87
CA ALA A 16 -8.41 6.04 2.05
C ALA A 16 -7.82 4.81 2.78
N SER A 17 -6.91 5.01 3.73
CA SER A 17 -6.44 3.88 4.54
C SER A 17 -7.49 3.40 5.55
N SER A 18 -8.44 4.26 5.95
CA SER A 18 -9.48 3.95 6.95
C SER A 18 -10.84 4.61 6.64
N PRO A 19 -11.96 4.07 7.18
CA PRO A 19 -13.28 4.66 7.00
C PRO A 19 -13.40 6.05 7.63
N ASP A 20 -12.83 6.28 8.83
CA ASP A 20 -12.87 7.59 9.49
C ASP A 20 -12.23 8.71 8.67
N ARG A 21 -11.24 8.38 7.82
CA ARG A 21 -10.56 9.34 6.93
C ARG A 21 -11.28 9.55 5.61
N ALA A 22 -12.30 8.75 5.26
CA ALA A 22 -13.04 8.93 4.01
C ALA A 22 -13.77 10.28 3.94
N LYS A 23 -14.22 10.80 5.08
CA LYS A 23 -14.85 12.13 5.21
C LYS A 23 -13.91 13.28 4.82
N ASP A 24 -12.61 13.16 5.13
CA ASP A 24 -11.59 14.20 4.89
C ASP A 24 -11.27 14.36 3.40
N PHE A 25 -11.58 13.33 2.59
CA PHE A 25 -11.40 13.32 1.14
C PHE A 25 -12.70 13.57 0.37
N ALA A 26 -13.81 13.98 1.00
CA ALA A 26 -15.07 14.22 0.29
C ALA A 26 -14.98 15.35 -0.76
N GLY A 27 -15.70 15.19 -1.88
CA GLY A 27 -15.80 16.20 -2.94
C GLY A 27 -14.52 16.37 -3.77
N GLN A 28 -14.23 17.58 -4.23
CA GLN A 28 -13.11 17.87 -5.17
C GLN A 28 -11.72 17.46 -4.64
N ASN A 29 -11.57 17.26 -3.32
CA ASN A 29 -10.33 16.75 -2.73
C ASN A 29 -10.10 15.27 -3.08
N GLN A 30 -11.15 14.49 -3.32
CA GLN A 30 -11.06 13.08 -3.70
C GLN A 30 -10.40 12.92 -5.06
N ASP A 31 -10.90 13.62 -6.09
CA ASP A 31 -10.43 13.51 -7.46
C ASP A 31 -8.96 13.94 -7.57
N ARG A 32 -8.60 15.04 -6.90
CA ARG A 32 -7.21 15.54 -6.80
C ARG A 32 -6.30 14.52 -6.11
N TRP A 33 -6.74 13.94 -4.99
CA TRP A 33 -5.99 12.91 -4.27
C TRP A 33 -5.81 11.62 -5.08
N GLN A 34 -6.85 11.17 -5.79
CA GLN A 34 -6.82 9.99 -6.63
C GLN A 34 -5.90 10.18 -7.84
N GLU A 35 -5.99 11.29 -8.56
CA GLU A 35 -5.13 11.57 -9.72
C GLU A 35 -3.68 11.89 -9.30
N PHE A 36 -3.44 12.45 -8.10
CA PHE A 36 -2.09 12.49 -7.53
C PHE A 36 -1.57 11.07 -7.24
N SER A 37 -2.31 10.30 -6.43
CA SER A 37 -1.96 8.93 -6.04
C SER A 37 -1.64 8.05 -7.24
N LYS A 38 -2.49 8.06 -8.27
CA LYS A 38 -2.30 7.34 -9.53
C LYS A 38 -0.99 7.72 -10.22
N ARG A 39 -0.71 9.02 -10.40
CA ARG A 39 0.54 9.49 -11.02
C ARG A 39 1.77 9.11 -10.20
N THR A 40 1.69 9.16 -8.86
CA THR A 40 2.79 8.76 -7.97
C THR A 40 3.04 7.24 -8.00
N ILE A 41 1.98 6.43 -8.04
CA ILE A 41 2.03 4.97 -8.24
C ILE A 41 2.66 4.62 -9.59
N GLU A 42 2.27 5.33 -10.67
CA GLU A 42 2.81 5.10 -12.02
C GLU A 42 4.28 5.53 -12.15
N LYS A 43 4.69 6.67 -11.56
CA LYS A 43 6.11 7.04 -11.43
C LYS A 43 6.91 5.96 -10.70
N LEU A 44 6.41 5.52 -9.54
CA LEU A 44 7.12 4.56 -8.70
C LEU A 44 7.33 3.24 -9.44
N ALA A 45 6.30 2.71 -10.11
CA ALA A 45 6.38 1.42 -10.81
C ALA A 45 7.51 1.36 -11.86
N GLY A 46 7.84 2.48 -12.53
CA GLY A 46 9.04 2.57 -13.37
C GLY A 46 10.34 2.58 -12.57
N LEU A 47 10.41 3.44 -11.54
CA LEU A 47 11.58 3.57 -10.66
C LEU A 47 11.93 2.30 -9.88
N MET A 48 10.94 1.44 -9.55
CA MET A 48 11.17 0.19 -8.82
C MET A 48 12.25 -0.67 -9.46
N LYS A 49 12.35 -0.70 -10.80
CA LYS A 49 13.32 -1.49 -11.55
C LYS A 49 14.77 -1.14 -11.19
N SER A 50 15.07 0.16 -11.06
CA SER A 50 16.42 0.66 -10.80
C SER A 50 16.77 0.74 -9.31
N PHE A 51 15.80 0.72 -8.40
CA PHE A 51 16.05 0.70 -6.96
C PHE A 51 16.68 -0.63 -6.48
N PRO A 52 17.71 -0.61 -5.61
CA PRO A 52 18.38 0.55 -5.00
C PRO A 52 19.57 1.14 -5.79
N LYS A 53 19.92 0.60 -6.96
CA LYS A 53 21.11 1.02 -7.76
C LYS A 53 21.06 2.50 -8.15
N THR A 54 19.89 3.01 -8.51
CA THR A 54 19.64 4.44 -8.76
C THR A 54 18.86 5.01 -7.59
N LYS A 55 19.54 5.58 -6.59
CA LYS A 55 18.90 6.19 -5.42
C LYS A 55 18.09 7.44 -5.82
N PRO A 56 16.98 7.77 -5.12
CA PRO A 56 16.36 9.09 -5.24
C PRO A 56 17.37 10.18 -4.84
N THR A 57 17.45 11.25 -5.63
CA THR A 57 18.49 12.30 -5.53
C THR A 57 18.13 13.48 -4.63
N ASP A 58 16.84 13.65 -4.35
CA ASP A 58 16.26 14.77 -3.61
C ASP A 58 15.24 14.12 -2.65
N LEU A 59 15.58 14.16 -1.36
CA LEU A 59 15.09 13.27 -0.30
C LEU A 59 14.14 14.00 0.67
N PRO A 60 13.31 13.28 1.44
CA PRO A 60 12.62 13.86 2.59
C PRO A 60 13.60 14.44 3.62
N GLU A 61 13.16 15.48 4.33
CA GLU A 61 13.82 15.94 5.55
C GLU A 61 14.00 14.76 6.52
N ASN A 62 15.16 14.69 7.19
CA ASN A 62 15.57 13.64 8.12
C ASN A 62 15.67 12.20 7.55
N CYS A 63 15.63 12.02 6.22
CA CYS A 63 15.83 10.71 5.59
C CYS A 63 17.29 10.26 5.65
N ASP A 64 17.63 9.38 6.61
CA ASP A 64 18.98 8.84 6.75
C ASP A 64 19.48 8.08 5.49
N PRO A 65 20.71 8.32 4.99
CA PRO A 65 21.23 7.70 3.77
C PRO A 65 21.29 6.15 3.77
N SER A 66 21.36 5.50 4.94
CA SER A 66 21.36 4.04 5.07
C SER A 66 19.98 3.41 4.78
N THR A 67 18.90 4.20 4.86
CA THR A 67 17.58 3.82 4.32
C THR A 67 17.69 3.41 2.86
N LEU A 68 18.53 4.12 2.11
CA LEU A 68 18.75 3.95 0.67
C LEU A 68 19.72 2.80 0.34
N GLU A 69 20.03 1.91 1.29
CA GLU A 69 20.70 0.62 1.01
C GLU A 69 19.77 -0.40 0.35
N THR A 70 18.44 -0.25 0.50
CA THR A 70 17.42 -1.25 0.13
C THR A 70 16.47 -0.77 -0.96
N GLY A 71 15.88 -1.70 -1.71
CA GLY A 71 14.91 -1.36 -2.75
C GLY A 71 13.64 -0.73 -2.16
N VAL A 72 13.16 -1.30 -1.06
CA VAL A 72 12.02 -0.81 -0.28
C VAL A 72 12.28 0.56 0.35
N GLY A 73 13.48 0.82 0.86
CA GLY A 73 13.84 2.10 1.47
C GLY A 73 13.97 3.24 0.45
N CYS A 74 14.52 2.97 -0.74
CA CYS A 74 14.46 3.90 -1.87
C CYS A 74 13.00 4.19 -2.31
N ALA A 75 12.14 3.17 -2.36
CA ALA A 75 10.72 3.35 -2.65
C ALA A 75 10.00 4.17 -1.58
N TYR A 76 10.26 3.90 -0.30
CA TYR A 76 9.67 4.61 0.83
C TYR A 76 10.10 6.09 0.84
N ALA A 77 11.39 6.40 0.68
CA ALA A 77 11.91 7.77 0.64
C ALA A 77 11.30 8.60 -0.51
N PHE A 78 11.18 8.01 -1.70
CA PHE A 78 10.49 8.64 -2.84
C PHE A 78 9.02 8.95 -2.52
N LEU A 79 8.28 7.99 -1.98
CA LEU A 79 6.86 8.13 -1.66
C LEU A 79 6.60 9.09 -0.50
N ALA A 80 7.46 9.10 0.52
CA ALA A 80 7.39 10.04 1.63
C ALA A 80 7.49 11.49 1.14
N LYS A 81 8.41 11.76 0.22
CA LYS A 81 8.53 13.09 -0.39
C LYS A 81 7.35 13.46 -1.29
N GLU A 82 6.84 12.54 -2.11
CA GLU A 82 5.61 12.78 -2.87
C GLU A 82 4.41 12.98 -1.92
N ARG A 83 4.41 12.35 -0.73
CA ARG A 83 3.37 12.55 0.29
C ARG A 83 3.46 13.93 0.96
N ALA A 84 4.65 14.45 1.20
CA ALA A 84 4.87 15.83 1.66
C ALA A 84 4.37 16.83 0.63
N LYS A 85 4.74 16.64 -0.65
CA LYS A 85 4.33 17.51 -1.75
C LYS A 85 2.81 17.68 -1.85
N ILE A 86 2.04 16.59 -1.88
CA ILE A 86 0.57 16.69 -1.96
C ILE A 86 -0.06 17.25 -0.67
N ALA A 87 0.61 17.12 0.49
CA ALA A 87 0.13 17.79 1.70
C ALA A 87 0.16 19.31 1.54
N ILE A 88 1.26 19.86 1.03
CA ILE A 88 1.44 21.31 0.81
C ILE A 88 0.55 21.81 -0.36
N GLU A 89 0.43 21.05 -1.44
CA GLU A 89 -0.52 21.35 -2.54
C GLU A 89 -1.99 21.36 -2.08
N GLN A 90 -2.33 20.63 -1.01
CA GLN A 90 -3.65 20.67 -0.38
C GLN A 90 -3.76 21.79 0.67
N SER A 91 -2.73 21.99 1.50
CA SER A 91 -2.74 22.96 2.61
C SER A 91 -2.78 24.40 2.15
N THR A 92 -2.15 24.73 1.03
CA THR A 92 -2.18 26.09 0.43
C THR A 92 -3.59 26.63 0.10
N ASN A 93 -4.65 25.83 0.30
CA ASN A 93 -6.05 26.22 0.18
C ASN A 93 -6.77 26.34 1.56
N GLN A 94 -6.08 26.14 2.68
CA GLN A 94 -6.60 26.03 4.06
C GLN A 94 -5.59 26.58 5.09
N ARG A 95 -6.02 27.06 6.27
CA ARG A 95 -5.13 27.82 7.19
C ARG A 95 -4.13 26.99 8.04
N ASN A 96 -3.85 25.73 7.69
CA ASN A 96 -3.12 24.77 8.54
C ASN A 96 -1.78 24.29 7.93
N ASP A 97 -1.00 25.15 7.28
CA ASP A 97 0.25 24.75 6.59
C ASP A 97 1.25 24.00 7.49
N ARG A 98 1.38 24.38 8.77
CA ARG A 98 2.25 23.69 9.75
C ARG A 98 1.93 22.21 9.97
N GLU A 99 0.68 21.79 9.74
CA GLU A 99 0.31 20.37 9.85
C GLU A 99 0.61 19.58 8.56
N ALA A 100 0.81 20.28 7.44
CA ALA A 100 1.13 19.70 6.14
C ALA A 100 2.62 19.36 6.02
N GLU A 101 3.48 20.20 6.60
CA GLU A 101 4.93 20.01 6.72
C GLU A 101 5.30 18.67 7.38
N LEU A 102 4.46 18.18 8.30
CA LEU A 102 4.67 16.92 9.03
C LEU A 102 4.35 15.66 8.20
N PHE A 103 3.71 15.79 7.04
CA PHE A 103 3.41 14.63 6.18
C PHE A 103 4.65 14.24 5.39
N GLY A 104 5.10 12.99 5.52
CA GLY A 104 6.27 12.50 4.77
C GLY A 104 7.63 12.98 5.30
N LYS A 105 7.69 13.99 6.18
CA LYS A 105 8.86 14.29 6.99
C LYS A 105 9.25 13.06 7.82
N TYR A 106 10.50 12.62 7.75
CA TYR A 106 10.99 11.54 8.60
C TYR A 106 11.09 12.06 10.04
N ARG A 107 10.73 11.19 10.99
CA ARG A 107 10.89 11.50 12.42
C ARG A 107 12.38 11.69 12.73
N GLU A 108 12.69 12.70 13.53
CA GLU A 108 14.05 12.94 14.01
C GLU A 108 14.55 11.78 14.87
N THR A 109 15.88 11.66 14.97
CA THR A 109 16.55 10.70 15.86
C THR A 109 16.54 11.24 17.30
N MET A 110 15.35 11.31 17.91
CA MET A 110 15.24 11.65 19.33
C MET A 110 15.85 10.53 20.19
N TYR A 111 16.72 10.92 21.12
CA TYR A 111 17.43 9.98 21.99
C TYR A 111 16.63 9.57 23.25
N ASP A 112 15.51 10.25 23.54
CA ASP A 112 14.71 10.06 24.76
C ASP A 112 13.29 9.52 24.48
N ASP A 113 13.10 8.22 24.74
CA ASP A 113 11.92 7.45 25.22
C ASP A 113 10.45 7.75 24.81
N MET A 114 10.11 8.87 24.17
CA MET A 114 8.74 9.23 23.79
C MET A 114 8.29 8.51 22.51
N ALA A 115 8.05 7.22 22.67
CA ALA A 115 7.33 6.37 21.73
C ALA A 115 6.04 7.04 21.22
N GLY A 116 5.89 7.12 19.90
CA GLY A 116 4.78 7.85 19.27
C GLY A 116 3.42 7.34 19.75
N GLU A 117 2.64 8.20 20.40
CA GLU A 117 1.44 7.80 21.14
C GLU A 117 0.18 7.95 20.29
N VAL A 118 -0.40 6.84 19.84
CA VAL A 118 -1.77 6.85 19.28
C VAL A 118 -2.76 6.70 20.43
N VAL A 119 -3.21 7.84 20.95
CA VAL A 119 -4.26 7.93 21.97
C VAL A 119 -5.64 7.69 21.34
N MET A 120 -6.27 6.58 21.69
CA MET A 120 -7.67 6.27 21.39
C MET A 120 -8.47 6.30 22.69
N ARG A 121 -9.17 7.41 22.93
CA ARG A 121 -10.14 7.55 24.03
C ARG A 121 -11.54 7.20 23.57
N GLY A 122 -12.38 6.82 24.53
CA GLY A 122 -13.82 6.56 24.38
C GLY A 122 -14.63 7.66 23.66
N ASP A 123 -14.13 8.89 23.63
CA ASP A 123 -14.76 10.11 23.10
C ASP A 123 -14.15 10.63 21.78
N SER A 124 -13.16 9.93 21.20
CA SER A 124 -12.34 10.47 20.11
C SER A 124 -12.94 10.27 18.70
N ASN A 125 -13.54 11.34 18.15
CA ASN A 125 -14.15 11.45 16.80
C ASN A 125 -13.25 11.06 15.59
N SER A 126 -12.00 10.68 15.84
CA SER A 126 -11.01 10.28 14.83
C SER A 126 -11.04 8.78 14.52
N PHE A 127 -11.59 7.96 15.41
CA PHE A 127 -11.58 6.48 15.33
C PHE A 127 -12.92 5.82 15.68
N GLU A 128 -13.98 6.62 15.85
CA GLU A 128 -15.32 6.18 16.30
C GLU A 128 -15.87 5.03 15.44
N ALA A 129 -15.60 5.02 14.12
CA ALA A 129 -16.09 3.98 13.21
C ALA A 129 -15.32 2.64 13.31
N GLN A 130 -14.22 2.58 14.06
CA GLN A 130 -13.34 1.40 14.18
C GLN A 130 -13.07 0.94 15.62
N GLN A 131 -13.40 1.80 16.58
CA GLN A 131 -13.15 1.65 18.01
C GLN A 131 -13.58 0.28 18.57
N GLU A 132 -14.75 -0.21 18.16
CA GLU A 132 -15.29 -1.51 18.61
C GLU A 132 -14.42 -2.70 18.14
N GLU A 133 -14.04 -2.77 16.85
CA GLU A 133 -13.21 -3.87 16.34
C GLU A 133 -11.77 -3.79 16.89
N ILE A 134 -11.23 -2.57 17.03
CA ILE A 134 -9.93 -2.32 17.66
C ILE A 134 -9.93 -2.87 19.09
N PHE A 135 -10.93 -2.53 19.89
CA PHE A 135 -11.04 -3.02 21.26
C PHE A 135 -11.33 -4.52 21.34
N LYS A 136 -12.16 -5.08 20.44
CA LYS A 136 -12.40 -6.52 20.31
C LYS A 136 -11.12 -7.29 20.02
N LEU A 137 -10.27 -6.81 19.10
CA LEU A 137 -8.96 -7.43 18.84
C LEU A 137 -8.02 -7.31 20.06
N ILE A 138 -7.98 -6.16 20.74
CA ILE A 138 -7.20 -5.99 21.98
C ILE A 138 -7.66 -6.99 23.07
N VAL A 139 -8.97 -7.19 23.24
CA VAL A 139 -9.53 -8.18 24.17
C VAL A 139 -9.18 -9.62 23.77
N GLU A 140 -9.21 -9.96 22.48
CA GLU A 140 -8.76 -11.28 22.02
C GLU A 140 -7.25 -11.50 22.24
N LEU A 141 -6.41 -10.47 22.10
CA LEU A 141 -4.99 -10.55 22.45
C LEU A 141 -4.78 -10.80 23.96
N ILE A 142 -5.56 -10.14 24.82
CA ILE A 142 -5.54 -10.37 26.28
C ILE A 142 -5.96 -11.80 26.61
N LYS A 143 -7.04 -12.32 26.00
CA LYS A 143 -7.48 -13.72 26.16
C LYS A 143 -6.41 -14.71 25.69
N GLN A 144 -5.82 -14.48 24.52
CA GLN A 144 -4.77 -15.35 23.97
C GLN A 144 -3.47 -15.34 24.78
N ALA A 145 -3.20 -14.28 25.54
CA ALA A 145 -2.11 -14.22 26.51
C ALA A 145 -2.49 -15.00 27.79
N ALA A 146 -3.67 -14.73 28.36
CA ALA A 146 -4.15 -15.40 29.58
C ALA A 146 -4.24 -16.93 29.42
N ASN A 147 -4.77 -17.41 28.29
CA ASN A 147 -4.88 -18.84 28.00
C ASN A 147 -3.53 -19.57 27.84
N LYS A 148 -2.41 -18.85 27.80
CA LYS A 148 -1.04 -19.41 27.73
C LYS A 148 -0.26 -19.26 29.05
N VAL A 149 -0.93 -18.74 30.08
CA VAL A 149 -0.39 -18.47 31.42
C VAL A 149 -0.97 -19.43 32.47
N MET A 150 -2.12 -20.04 32.18
CA MET A 150 -2.63 -21.21 32.93
C MET A 150 -1.71 -22.40 32.68
N ASP A 151 -1.41 -23.18 33.71
CA ASP A 151 -0.63 -24.42 33.57
C ASP A 151 -1.50 -25.65 33.22
N GLN A 152 -0.91 -26.85 33.28
CA GLN A 152 -1.59 -28.10 32.89
C GLN A 152 -2.68 -28.53 33.88
N ASP A 153 -2.61 -28.06 35.13
CA ASP A 153 -3.59 -28.34 36.18
C ASP A 153 -4.71 -27.29 36.23
N GLY A 154 -4.57 -26.20 35.44
CA GLY A 154 -5.54 -25.11 35.33
C GLY A 154 -5.33 -24.01 36.37
N GLU A 155 -4.20 -23.98 37.06
CA GLU A 155 -3.86 -22.91 38.00
C GLU A 155 -3.15 -21.73 37.29
N PRO A 156 -3.32 -20.48 37.76
CA PRO A 156 -2.59 -19.34 37.22
C PRO A 156 -1.16 -19.33 37.77
N GLN A 157 -0.16 -19.52 36.90
CA GLN A 157 1.25 -19.54 37.33
C GLN A 157 1.62 -18.30 38.14
N HIS A 158 2.00 -18.49 39.40
CA HIS A 158 2.30 -17.41 40.33
C HIS A 158 3.56 -16.63 39.93
N PHE A 159 3.36 -15.49 39.27
CA PHE A 159 4.45 -14.60 38.85
C PHE A 159 5.19 -13.99 40.05
N ARG A 160 6.53 -14.01 39.99
CA ARG A 160 7.36 -13.14 40.85
C ARG A 160 7.22 -11.69 40.40
N PHE A 161 6.58 -10.88 41.24
CA PHE A 161 6.55 -9.43 41.12
C PHE A 161 7.93 -8.82 41.37
N LYS A 162 8.35 -7.85 40.55
CA LYS A 162 9.45 -6.93 40.88
C LYS A 162 8.87 -5.52 41.00
N LYS A 163 8.74 -5.03 42.23
CA LYS A 163 8.18 -3.70 42.52
C LYS A 163 9.27 -2.65 42.37
N GLU A 164 9.37 -2.04 41.20
CA GLU A 164 10.10 -0.78 41.04
C GLU A 164 9.13 0.37 41.30
N GLN A 165 9.45 1.19 42.29
CA GLN A 165 8.58 2.22 42.85
C GLN A 165 9.12 3.59 42.46
N ASP A 166 8.66 4.12 41.32
CA ASP A 166 8.79 5.54 41.04
C ASP A 166 7.73 6.34 41.82
N SER A 167 8.04 7.60 42.05
CA SER A 167 7.35 8.57 42.91
C SER A 167 5.91 8.90 42.49
N ASN A 168 5.51 8.63 41.25
CA ASN A 168 4.19 8.96 40.70
C ASN A 168 3.38 7.72 40.25
N SER A 169 2.80 7.01 41.22
CA SER A 169 1.56 6.19 41.11
C SER A 169 1.36 5.31 39.86
N THR A 170 2.44 4.79 39.27
CA THR A 170 2.40 4.00 38.03
C THR A 170 3.02 2.63 38.28
N TYR A 171 2.33 1.55 37.89
CA TYR A 171 2.78 0.17 38.08
C TYR A 171 2.93 -0.55 36.73
N PHE A 172 4.14 -1.03 36.48
CA PHE A 172 4.57 -1.53 35.16
C PHE A 172 4.42 -3.06 35.04
N ILE A 173 4.06 -3.53 33.84
CA ILE A 173 4.19 -4.93 33.44
C ILE A 173 4.60 -5.04 31.97
N ALA A 174 5.54 -5.95 31.68
CA ALA A 174 6.14 -6.17 30.36
C ALA A 174 6.54 -7.65 30.17
N PHE A 175 7.06 -8.03 29.00
CA PHE A 175 6.62 -9.25 28.29
C PHE A 175 7.56 -10.49 28.33
N SER A 176 7.08 -11.74 28.61
CA SER A 176 7.76 -13.03 28.27
C SER A 176 7.03 -14.39 27.80
N MET A 177 6.54 -14.54 26.54
CA MET A 177 6.04 -15.66 25.67
C MET A 177 5.75 -15.18 24.19
N PRO A 178 6.62 -15.24 23.15
CA PRO A 178 6.18 -15.94 21.94
C PRO A 178 7.26 -16.91 21.47
N ARG A 179 6.79 -18.14 21.28
CA ARG A 179 7.23 -19.27 22.12
C ARG A 179 7.62 -18.93 23.57
N HIS A 180 8.53 -17.98 23.87
CA HIS A 180 8.95 -17.69 25.26
C HIS A 180 9.18 -16.20 25.69
N ASN A 181 8.92 -15.14 24.89
CA ASN A 181 9.04 -13.71 25.34
C ASN A 181 7.98 -12.49 24.98
N THR A 182 6.70 -12.01 25.29
CA THR A 182 5.24 -12.02 25.90
C THR A 182 4.60 -12.49 27.29
N LYS A 183 4.27 -11.59 28.26
CA LYS A 183 3.71 -11.89 29.62
C LYS A 183 2.77 -10.77 30.05
N ILE A 184 1.71 -11.01 30.82
CA ILE A 184 0.90 -9.90 31.37
C ILE A 184 0.53 -10.07 32.85
N GLN A 185 0.34 -8.94 33.56
CA GLN A 185 -0.43 -8.83 34.80
C GLN A 185 -1.35 -7.59 34.68
N SER A 186 -2.24 -7.39 35.65
CA SER A 186 -3.14 -6.24 35.75
C SER A 186 -3.19 -5.74 37.20
N TYR A 187 -3.38 -4.43 37.38
CA TYR A 187 -3.53 -3.80 38.71
C TYR A 187 -4.85 -3.07 38.82
N LYS A 188 -5.43 -3.07 40.03
CA LYS A 188 -6.58 -2.24 40.38
C LYS A 188 -6.09 -0.85 40.82
N ASP A 189 -6.54 0.20 40.14
CA ASP A 189 -6.26 1.59 40.52
C ASP A 189 -7.18 2.06 41.68
N LYS A 190 -7.03 3.31 42.13
CA LYS A 190 -8.00 4.00 43.01
C LYS A 190 -9.32 4.31 42.30
N THR A 191 -9.35 4.22 40.97
CA THR A 191 -10.57 4.02 40.18
C THR A 191 -10.71 2.52 39.85
N ASP A 192 -11.93 2.01 39.73
CA ASP A 192 -12.23 0.56 39.62
C ASP A 192 -11.85 -0.07 38.25
N GLY A 193 -10.64 0.16 37.76
CA GLY A 193 -10.14 -0.33 36.48
C GLY A 193 -8.81 -1.07 36.52
N PHE A 194 -8.52 -1.73 35.39
CA PHE A 194 -7.34 -2.52 35.10
C PHE A 194 -6.52 -1.90 33.97
N LEU A 195 -5.21 -1.74 34.19
CA LEU A 195 -4.26 -1.42 33.13
C LEU A 195 -3.64 -2.71 32.56
N TYR A 196 -3.64 -2.83 31.24
CA TYR A 196 -2.96 -3.88 30.46
C TYR A 196 -1.86 -3.24 29.59
N THR A 197 -0.80 -3.98 29.27
CA THR A 197 0.28 -3.51 28.38
C THR A 197 0.71 -4.66 27.47
N ILE A 198 0.30 -4.63 26.21
CA ILE A 198 0.51 -5.66 25.19
C ILE A 198 1.66 -5.25 24.28
N THR A 199 2.88 -5.71 24.52
CA THR A 199 3.97 -5.59 23.53
C THR A 199 3.73 -6.58 22.38
N ILE A 200 4.06 -6.19 21.15
CA ILE A 200 4.23 -7.13 20.05
C ILE A 200 5.70 -7.09 19.69
N ASP A 201 6.37 -8.23 19.73
CA ASP A 201 7.79 -8.35 19.41
C ASP A 201 7.98 -8.41 17.89
N PHE A 202 9.13 -7.95 17.39
CA PHE A 202 9.47 -8.08 15.98
C PHE A 202 9.67 -9.57 15.65
N PRO A 203 9.23 -10.06 14.49
CA PRO A 203 9.47 -11.45 14.12
C PRO A 203 10.97 -11.72 14.04
N LYS A 204 11.41 -12.83 14.65
CA LYS A 204 12.78 -13.38 14.50
C LYS A 204 13.01 -13.92 13.09
N THR A 205 13.00 -13.01 12.13
CA THR A 205 13.67 -13.16 10.84
C THR A 205 15.18 -13.16 11.07
N ASP A 206 15.95 -13.60 10.08
CA ASP A 206 17.42 -13.54 10.08
C ASP A 206 17.91 -12.52 9.03
N PRO A 207 17.80 -11.19 9.30
CA PRO A 207 18.28 -10.16 8.39
C PRO A 207 19.79 -9.89 8.56
N ALA A 208 20.60 -10.96 8.63
CA ALA A 208 22.04 -10.95 8.48
C ALA A 208 22.81 -9.98 9.42
N ASN A 209 22.75 -10.27 10.73
CA ASN A 209 23.63 -9.68 11.76
C ASN A 209 23.64 -8.13 11.88
N LYS A 210 22.58 -7.43 11.46
CA LYS A 210 22.37 -6.00 11.77
C LYS A 210 21.31 -5.80 12.85
N GLU A 211 21.49 -4.76 13.65
CA GLU A 211 20.48 -4.28 14.60
C GLU A 211 19.17 -3.95 13.88
N HIS A 212 18.06 -4.41 14.43
CA HIS A 212 16.69 -3.99 14.12
C HIS A 212 15.97 -3.80 15.47
N THR A 213 14.76 -3.25 15.49
CA THR A 213 14.00 -3.22 16.75
C THR A 213 13.59 -4.64 17.16
N ASP A 214 13.78 -4.99 18.43
CA ASP A 214 13.25 -6.23 19.02
C ASP A 214 11.73 -6.21 19.16
N LYS A 215 11.12 -5.02 19.10
CA LYS A 215 9.70 -4.76 19.34
C LYS A 215 9.05 -4.12 18.12
N LEU A 216 7.81 -4.48 17.85
CA LEU A 216 7.00 -3.98 16.74
C LEU A 216 6.04 -2.88 17.22
N CYS A 217 5.32 -3.10 18.32
CA CYS A 217 4.55 -2.06 19.01
C CYS A 217 4.36 -2.38 20.50
N THR A 218 3.69 -1.50 21.25
CA THR A 218 3.22 -1.77 22.62
C THR A 218 1.91 -1.03 22.91
N ILE A 219 0.84 -1.79 23.11
CA ILE A 219 -0.51 -1.27 23.34
C ILE A 219 -0.77 -1.24 24.85
N ARG A 220 -0.78 -0.07 25.50
CA ARG A 220 -1.32 0.05 26.86
C ARG A 220 -2.82 0.32 26.77
N THR A 221 -3.65 -0.34 27.57
CA THR A 221 -5.09 -0.04 27.61
C THR A 221 -5.63 -0.05 29.03
N PHE A 222 -6.46 0.95 29.35
CA PHE A 222 -7.15 1.08 30.62
C PHE A 222 -8.62 0.66 30.46
N ILE A 223 -9.04 -0.26 31.31
CA ILE A 223 -10.34 -0.91 31.30
C ILE A 223 -10.98 -0.72 32.67
N SER A 224 -11.93 0.20 32.80
CA SER A 224 -12.75 0.23 34.02
C SER A 224 -13.64 -1.00 34.05
N LYS A 225 -13.91 -1.52 35.24
CA LYS A 225 -15.24 -2.05 35.49
C LYS A 225 -16.21 -0.88 35.38
N ASP A 226 -16.94 -0.82 34.28
CA ASP A 226 -18.21 -0.11 34.25
C ASP A 226 -19.24 -1.12 34.77
N GLU A 227 -19.78 -0.90 35.99
CA GLU A 227 -20.74 -1.81 36.64
C GLU A 227 -22.14 -1.74 36.01
N SER A 228 -22.19 -1.70 34.68
CA SER A 228 -23.35 -2.13 33.92
C SER A 228 -23.69 -3.57 34.30
N GLU A 229 -24.97 -3.83 34.60
CA GLU A 229 -25.52 -5.07 35.19
C GLU A 229 -25.29 -6.36 34.36
N ARG A 230 -24.60 -6.24 33.23
CA ARG A 230 -24.36 -7.30 32.23
C ARG A 230 -22.95 -7.87 32.24
N GLY A 231 -22.02 -7.26 32.99
CA GLY A 231 -20.63 -7.74 33.10
C GLY A 231 -19.78 -7.55 31.84
N GLU A 232 -20.18 -6.65 30.93
CA GLU A 232 -19.42 -6.35 29.71
C GLU A 232 -18.13 -5.57 30.03
N ILE A 233 -16.98 -6.19 29.78
CA ILE A 233 -15.66 -5.56 29.97
C ILE A 233 -15.41 -4.54 28.86
N LYS A 234 -15.39 -3.25 29.19
CA LYS A 234 -15.21 -2.14 28.24
C LYS A 234 -13.90 -1.38 28.48
N PRO A 235 -12.91 -1.44 27.56
CA PRO A 235 -11.78 -0.52 27.59
C PRO A 235 -12.24 0.93 27.33
N LEU A 236 -11.77 1.88 28.15
CA LEU A 236 -12.08 3.31 27.99
C LEU A 236 -10.99 4.04 27.20
N VAL A 237 -9.74 3.57 27.30
CA VAL A 237 -8.60 4.17 26.60
C VAL A 237 -7.66 3.08 26.11
N ALA A 238 -7.21 3.18 24.86
CA ALA A 238 -6.04 2.48 24.36
C ALA A 238 -4.99 3.49 23.90
N TYR A 239 -3.73 3.15 24.15
CA TYR A 239 -2.54 3.91 23.83
C TYR A 239 -1.62 2.98 23.06
N ILE A 240 -1.51 3.14 21.75
CA ILE A 240 -0.52 2.37 20.98
C ILE A 240 0.77 3.17 20.92
N PHE A 241 1.77 2.67 21.64
CA PHE A 241 3.15 3.13 21.60
C PHE A 241 3.92 2.30 20.56
N TYR A 242 4.95 2.88 19.97
CA TYR A 242 5.85 2.21 19.04
C TYR A 242 7.29 2.42 19.51
N PRO A 243 8.17 1.42 19.43
CA PRO A 243 9.58 1.56 19.76
C PRO A 243 10.26 2.38 18.66
N ILE A 244 10.14 3.71 18.73
CA ILE A 244 10.78 4.66 17.82
C ILE A 244 12.27 4.79 18.20
N GLN A 245 12.97 3.66 18.21
CA GLN A 245 14.43 3.63 18.24
C GLN A 245 14.92 3.94 16.82
N ASN A 246 14.84 5.22 16.46
CA ASN A 246 15.16 5.80 15.16
C ASN A 246 16.66 5.78 14.82
N SER A 247 17.48 4.95 15.48
CA SER A 247 18.91 4.89 15.14
C SER A 247 19.07 4.47 13.66
N PRO A 248 20.04 5.06 12.92
CA PRO A 248 20.28 4.69 11.53
C PRO A 248 20.48 3.18 11.33
N SER A 249 21.12 2.49 12.29
CA SER A 249 21.27 1.04 12.26
C SER A 249 19.93 0.31 12.26
N MET A 250 19.03 0.66 13.18
CA MET A 250 17.74 -0.02 13.37
C MET A 250 16.72 0.35 12.29
N VAL A 251 16.70 1.61 11.82
CA VAL A 251 15.89 2.01 10.65
C VAL A 251 16.34 1.24 9.40
N CYS A 252 17.65 1.12 9.18
CA CYS A 252 18.22 0.30 8.11
C CYS A 252 17.87 -1.19 8.29
N GLY A 253 17.94 -1.73 9.51
CA GLY A 253 17.55 -3.11 9.83
C GLY A 253 16.08 -3.41 9.51
N ASN A 254 15.18 -2.51 9.91
CA ASN A 254 13.74 -2.63 9.64
C ASN A 254 13.45 -2.61 8.13
N PHE A 255 14.09 -1.69 7.38
CA PHE A 255 13.97 -1.70 5.91
C PHE A 255 14.62 -2.92 5.27
N ARG A 256 15.70 -3.49 5.81
CA ARG A 256 16.30 -4.75 5.33
C ARG A 256 15.37 -5.95 5.52
N ALA A 257 14.71 -6.05 6.67
CA ALA A 257 13.68 -7.08 6.91
C ALA A 257 12.48 -6.92 5.95
N ALA A 258 12.02 -5.68 5.73
CA ALA A 258 10.97 -5.38 4.77
C ALA A 258 11.38 -5.66 3.30
N ASP A 259 12.67 -5.47 2.94
CA ASP A 259 13.14 -5.67 1.57
C ASP A 259 12.96 -7.12 1.11
N ILE A 260 13.07 -8.10 2.01
CA ILE A 260 12.83 -9.52 1.70
C ILE A 260 11.46 -9.72 1.01
N HIS A 261 10.40 -9.13 1.58
CA HIS A 261 9.04 -9.24 1.04
C HIS A 261 8.78 -8.29 -0.13
N TYR A 262 9.44 -7.13 -0.17
CA TYR A 262 9.45 -6.24 -1.34
C TYR A 262 10.08 -6.91 -2.57
N GLN A 263 11.23 -7.56 -2.41
CA GLN A 263 11.88 -8.33 -3.48
C GLN A 263 11.06 -9.56 -3.86
N ALA A 264 10.41 -10.25 -2.91
CA ALA A 264 9.48 -11.34 -3.23
C ALA A 264 8.32 -10.87 -4.14
N CYS A 265 7.72 -9.71 -3.85
CA CYS A 265 6.73 -9.08 -4.73
C CYS A 265 7.32 -8.69 -6.09
N ARG A 266 8.55 -8.15 -6.13
CA ARG A 266 9.29 -7.84 -7.37
C ARG A 266 9.73 -9.08 -8.16
N GLN A 267 9.77 -10.25 -7.54
CA GLN A 267 10.07 -11.54 -8.16
C GLN A 267 8.81 -12.42 -8.30
N TRP A 268 7.62 -11.85 -8.12
CA TRP A 268 6.36 -12.51 -8.38
C TRP A 268 6.13 -12.68 -9.89
N THR A 269 5.52 -13.81 -10.27
CA THR A 269 5.13 -14.12 -11.64
C THR A 269 3.71 -14.71 -11.67
N PRO A 270 2.96 -14.61 -12.78
CA PRO A 270 1.54 -15.01 -12.84
C PRO A 270 1.25 -16.47 -12.46
N GLU A 271 2.24 -17.34 -12.51
CA GLU A 271 2.18 -18.78 -12.20
C GLU A 271 2.14 -19.05 -10.69
N LYS A 272 2.70 -18.14 -9.87
CA LYS A 272 2.64 -18.23 -8.40
C LYS A 272 1.24 -17.94 -7.82
N GLY A 273 0.33 -17.41 -8.66
CA GLY A 273 -1.02 -17.00 -8.25
C GLY A 273 -1.05 -15.66 -7.50
N VAL A 274 -2.18 -14.97 -7.55
CA VAL A 274 -2.31 -13.61 -6.97
C VAL A 274 -2.23 -13.64 -5.43
N ASP A 275 -2.61 -14.76 -4.81
CA ASP A 275 -2.51 -15.00 -3.37
C ASP A 275 -1.07 -14.90 -2.83
N ASP A 276 -0.08 -15.45 -3.53
CA ASP A 276 1.35 -15.33 -3.15
C ASP A 276 1.84 -13.88 -3.17
N PHE A 277 1.46 -13.11 -4.21
CA PHE A 277 1.74 -11.67 -4.26
C PHE A 277 1.14 -10.94 -3.06
N LEU A 278 -0.15 -11.18 -2.77
CA LEU A 278 -0.85 -10.49 -1.70
C LEU A 278 -0.37 -10.89 -0.30
N LYS A 279 0.08 -12.13 -0.10
CA LYS A 279 0.69 -12.58 1.15
C LYS A 279 2.04 -11.92 1.39
N ASN A 280 2.91 -11.85 0.38
CA ASN A 280 4.17 -11.12 0.49
C ASN A 280 3.93 -9.61 0.69
N ALA A 281 2.97 -9.02 -0.01
CA ALA A 281 2.55 -7.64 0.23
C ALA A 281 2.01 -7.44 1.67
N GLY A 282 1.24 -8.40 2.20
CA GLY A 282 0.77 -8.39 3.58
C GLY A 282 1.91 -8.40 4.61
N LYS A 283 2.95 -9.21 4.42
CA LYS A 283 4.13 -9.22 5.30
C LYS A 283 4.94 -7.93 5.21
N LEU A 284 5.12 -7.38 4.00
CA LEU A 284 5.73 -6.07 3.77
C LEU A 284 4.97 -4.95 4.51
N VAL A 285 3.64 -4.96 4.40
CA VAL A 285 2.73 -4.01 5.06
C VAL A 285 2.80 -4.13 6.59
N HIS A 286 2.82 -5.36 7.12
CA HIS A 286 2.90 -5.62 8.57
C HIS A 286 4.13 -4.97 9.21
N LEU A 287 5.30 -5.18 8.61
CA LEU A 287 6.56 -4.62 9.06
C LEU A 287 6.58 -3.09 8.95
N LEU A 288 6.24 -2.54 7.77
CA LEU A 288 6.32 -1.09 7.53
C LEU A 288 5.25 -0.27 8.27
N ALA A 289 4.08 -0.85 8.57
CA ALA A 289 3.05 -0.16 9.34
C ALA A 289 3.62 0.31 10.68
N ALA A 290 4.34 -0.59 11.35
CA ALA A 290 4.80 -0.42 12.73
C ALA A 290 6.08 0.42 12.88
N THR A 291 6.87 0.64 11.82
CA THR A 291 8.06 1.50 11.91
C THR A 291 7.71 2.98 12.12
N LEU A 292 6.52 3.41 11.68
CA LEU A 292 6.05 4.80 11.70
C LEU A 292 7.13 5.82 11.29
N THR A 293 7.95 5.51 10.27
CA THR A 293 9.18 6.24 9.93
C THR A 293 8.96 7.74 9.70
N VAL A 294 7.77 8.14 9.25
CA VAL A 294 7.34 9.53 9.07
C VAL A 294 6.44 10.03 10.19
N GLU A 295 6.48 11.34 10.44
CA GLU A 295 5.65 12.01 11.44
C GLU A 295 4.15 11.85 11.15
N ARG A 296 3.72 12.10 9.91
CA ARG A 296 2.36 11.83 9.42
C ARG A 296 2.37 11.15 8.04
N GLY A 297 1.34 10.33 7.81
CA GLY A 297 1.05 9.78 6.48
C GLY A 297 1.62 8.39 6.14
N ASN A 298 2.18 7.66 7.11
CA ASN A 298 2.78 6.32 6.89
C ASN A 298 1.87 5.38 6.09
N SER A 299 0.58 5.30 6.45
CA SER A 299 -0.39 4.41 5.79
C SER A 299 -0.52 4.69 4.28
N ALA A 300 -0.59 5.97 3.87
CA ALA A 300 -0.70 6.34 2.46
C ALA A 300 0.59 6.00 1.68
N ILE A 301 1.76 6.13 2.31
CA ILE A 301 3.06 5.76 1.72
C ILE A 301 3.09 4.24 1.46
N ILE A 302 2.69 3.43 2.43
CA ILE A 302 2.67 1.97 2.30
C ILE A 302 1.62 1.52 1.27
N GLU A 303 0.44 2.13 1.24
CA GLU A 303 -0.58 1.88 0.22
C GLU A 303 -0.05 2.15 -1.19
N TRP A 304 0.56 3.32 -1.42
CA TRP A 304 1.16 3.67 -2.71
C TRP A 304 2.29 2.71 -3.10
N MET A 305 3.07 2.19 -2.13
CA MET A 305 4.12 1.21 -2.39
C MET A 305 3.54 -0.13 -2.87
N VAL A 306 2.53 -0.67 -2.18
CA VAL A 306 1.89 -1.95 -2.54
C VAL A 306 1.12 -1.83 -3.86
N ARG A 307 0.44 -0.71 -4.11
CA ARG A 307 -0.19 -0.42 -5.41
C ARG A 307 0.85 -0.25 -6.52
N GLY A 308 2.02 0.32 -6.21
CA GLY A 308 3.16 0.40 -7.13
C GLY A 308 3.73 -0.97 -7.52
N LEU A 309 3.96 -1.84 -6.53
CA LEU A 309 4.37 -3.24 -6.76
C LEU A 309 3.34 -3.97 -7.63
N ALA A 310 2.05 -3.82 -7.33
CA ALA A 310 0.98 -4.43 -8.11
C ALA A 310 0.97 -3.91 -9.56
N ARG A 311 1.08 -2.59 -9.75
CA ARG A 311 1.12 -1.95 -11.07
C ARG A 311 2.33 -2.42 -11.89
N GLU A 312 3.51 -2.57 -11.27
CA GLU A 312 4.73 -3.13 -11.88
C GLU A 312 4.53 -4.58 -12.36
N LYS A 313 3.67 -5.35 -11.67
CA LYS A 313 3.34 -6.75 -11.99
C LYS A 313 2.08 -6.95 -12.84
N GLY A 314 1.52 -5.88 -13.40
CA GLY A 314 0.28 -6.00 -14.19
C GLY A 314 -0.90 -6.45 -13.33
N LEU A 315 -0.99 -5.96 -12.10
CA LEU A 315 -2.12 -6.11 -11.19
C LEU A 315 -2.72 -4.75 -10.85
N GLU A 316 -4.04 -4.71 -10.65
CA GLU A 316 -4.80 -3.56 -10.18
C GLU A 316 -5.56 -3.97 -8.92
N LEU A 317 -5.14 -3.41 -7.80
CA LEU A 317 -5.79 -3.57 -6.50
C LEU A 317 -6.94 -2.58 -6.42
N GLY A 318 -8.14 -3.02 -6.06
CA GLY A 318 -9.29 -2.14 -5.88
C GLY A 318 -9.19 -1.22 -4.67
N PRO A 319 -10.29 -0.53 -4.31
CA PRO A 319 -10.50 0.01 -2.97
C PRO A 319 -10.15 -1.00 -1.85
N PHE A 320 -9.79 -0.51 -0.66
CA PHE A 320 -9.83 -1.36 0.53
C PHE A 320 -11.28 -1.71 0.89
N LYS A 321 -11.52 -2.89 1.47
CA LYS A 321 -12.75 -3.24 2.19
C LYS A 321 -12.63 -2.76 3.63
N TYR A 322 -13.70 -2.16 4.16
CA TYR A 322 -13.85 -1.90 5.59
C TYR A 322 -14.89 -2.83 6.24
N GLY A 323 -15.28 -3.91 5.57
CA GLY A 323 -16.37 -4.81 5.99
C GLY A 323 -16.19 -5.49 7.35
N ASN A 324 -14.98 -5.48 7.91
CA ASN A 324 -14.67 -5.98 9.25
C ASN A 324 -14.66 -4.87 10.31
N GLY A 325 -15.02 -3.63 9.99
CA GLY A 325 -15.01 -2.50 10.93
C GLY A 325 -13.61 -1.98 11.29
N ILE A 326 -12.56 -2.32 10.54
CA ILE A 326 -11.18 -1.92 10.85
C ILE A 326 -10.34 -1.68 9.59
N ALA A 327 -9.48 -0.67 9.66
CA ALA A 327 -8.45 -0.38 8.65
C ALA A 327 -7.30 -1.40 8.70
N TRP A 328 -6.59 -1.53 7.59
CA TRP A 328 -5.50 -2.50 7.47
C TRP A 328 -4.30 -2.17 8.38
N ASP A 329 -4.05 -0.88 8.67
CA ASP A 329 -2.93 -0.43 9.52
C ASP A 329 -3.19 -0.79 10.99
N PHE A 330 -4.35 -0.44 11.53
CA PHE A 330 -4.79 -0.95 12.83
C PHE A 330 -4.86 -2.48 12.88
N LYS A 331 -5.27 -3.14 11.80
CA LYS A 331 -5.27 -4.61 11.75
C LYS A 331 -3.85 -5.20 11.75
N ALA A 332 -2.85 -4.50 11.21
CA ALA A 332 -1.44 -4.89 11.33
C ALA A 332 -0.95 -4.74 12.79
N PHE A 333 -1.21 -3.58 13.42
CA PHE A 333 -0.85 -3.32 14.82
C PHE A 333 -1.49 -4.29 15.81
N LEU A 334 -2.63 -4.89 15.47
CA LEU A 334 -3.41 -5.79 16.33
C LEU A 334 -3.37 -7.25 15.88
N THR A 335 -2.39 -7.64 15.05
CA THR A 335 -2.16 -9.04 14.64
C THR A 335 -0.67 -9.39 14.83
N PRO A 336 -0.27 -9.99 15.96
CA PRO A 336 1.15 -10.21 16.28
C PRO A 336 1.92 -11.08 15.30
N ASN A 337 1.25 -12.06 14.68
CA ASN A 337 1.86 -12.98 13.72
C ASN A 337 1.78 -12.40 12.29
N PRO A 338 2.92 -12.13 11.61
CA PRO A 338 2.92 -11.64 10.24
C PRO A 338 2.24 -12.57 9.23
N ASP A 339 2.25 -13.90 9.47
CA ASP A 339 1.56 -14.86 8.61
C ASP A 339 0.04 -14.79 8.74
N ASP A 340 -0.49 -14.66 9.96
CA ASP A 340 -1.94 -14.50 10.18
C ASP A 340 -2.43 -13.16 9.60
N TYR A 341 -1.63 -12.09 9.72
CA TYR A 341 -1.93 -10.82 9.07
C TYR A 341 -1.88 -10.94 7.54
N ALA A 342 -0.87 -11.62 6.97
CA ALA A 342 -0.74 -11.80 5.53
C ALA A 342 -1.90 -12.63 4.92
N ASN A 343 -2.32 -13.69 5.61
CA ASN A 343 -3.50 -14.48 5.25
C ASN A 343 -4.79 -13.64 5.31
N TRP A 344 -4.95 -12.81 6.35
CA TRP A 344 -6.07 -11.86 6.43
C TRP A 344 -6.01 -10.85 5.29
N TYR A 345 -4.85 -10.24 5.02
CA TYR A 345 -4.65 -9.18 4.04
C TYR A 345 -4.98 -9.66 2.62
N ALA A 346 -4.47 -10.84 2.23
CA ALA A 346 -4.74 -11.42 0.90
C ALA A 346 -6.24 -11.71 0.65
N THR A 347 -6.98 -12.06 1.70
CA THR A 347 -8.41 -12.41 1.61
C THR A 347 -9.32 -11.18 1.75
N ASN A 348 -8.96 -10.24 2.64
CA ASN A 348 -9.88 -9.21 3.15
C ASN A 348 -9.47 -7.78 2.85
N ALA A 349 -8.21 -7.47 2.52
CA ALA A 349 -7.80 -6.07 2.38
C ALA A 349 -8.52 -5.36 1.23
N PHE A 350 -8.56 -5.95 0.03
CA PHE A 350 -9.07 -5.30 -1.17
C PHE A 350 -10.48 -5.77 -1.57
N SER A 351 -11.29 -4.84 -2.13
CA SER A 351 -12.63 -5.12 -2.66
C SER A 351 -12.57 -6.14 -3.79
N SER A 352 -11.58 -5.98 -4.66
CA SER A 352 -11.23 -6.85 -5.76
C SER A 352 -9.72 -6.73 -6.03
N VAL A 353 -9.16 -7.76 -6.67
CA VAL A 353 -7.84 -7.67 -7.32
C VAL A 353 -8.00 -8.17 -8.74
N HIS A 354 -7.74 -7.29 -9.70
CA HIS A 354 -7.79 -7.61 -11.10
C HIS A 354 -6.36 -7.81 -11.62
N ARG A 355 -6.17 -8.81 -12.49
CA ARG A 355 -5.02 -8.73 -13.41
C ARG A 355 -5.31 -7.57 -14.36
N LEU A 356 -4.32 -6.70 -14.58
CA LEU A 356 -4.30 -5.78 -15.70
C LEU A 356 -4.05 -6.59 -16.98
N THR A 357 -5.08 -7.34 -17.39
CA THR A 357 -5.26 -7.67 -18.80
C THR A 357 -5.14 -6.34 -19.55
N PRO A 358 -4.26 -6.22 -20.57
CA PRO A 358 -4.23 -5.04 -21.42
C PRO A 358 -5.65 -4.69 -21.86
N LYS A 359 -6.07 -3.44 -21.56
CA LYS A 359 -7.46 -3.08 -21.18
C LYS A 359 -8.50 -3.94 -21.90
N SER A 360 -9.26 -4.73 -21.11
CA SER A 360 -10.23 -5.74 -21.57
C SER A 360 -10.84 -5.37 -22.91
N THR A 361 -10.41 -6.09 -23.94
CA THR A 361 -10.56 -5.60 -25.31
C THR A 361 -12.03 -5.40 -25.64
N PRO A 362 -12.44 -4.26 -26.25
CA PRO A 362 -13.76 -4.16 -26.86
C PRO A 362 -14.01 -5.40 -27.72
N PRO A 363 -15.14 -6.13 -27.54
CA PRO A 363 -15.36 -7.42 -28.19
C PRO A 363 -15.18 -7.38 -29.70
N ASP A 364 -15.50 -6.24 -30.32
CA ASP A 364 -15.29 -5.94 -31.74
C ASP A 364 -13.83 -6.14 -32.21
N TYR A 365 -12.83 -5.90 -31.36
CA TYR A 365 -11.42 -5.99 -31.75
C TYR A 365 -10.96 -7.45 -31.75
N GLU A 366 -11.38 -8.25 -30.75
CA GLU A 366 -11.12 -9.70 -30.72
C GLU A 366 -11.91 -10.41 -31.83
N LYS A 367 -13.13 -9.96 -32.11
CA LYS A 367 -13.92 -10.38 -33.27
C LYS A 367 -13.18 -10.08 -34.58
N LEU A 368 -12.82 -8.81 -34.84
CA LEU A 368 -12.12 -8.40 -36.06
C LEU A 368 -10.77 -9.10 -36.21
N TRP A 369 -10.03 -9.33 -35.12
CA TRP A 369 -8.79 -10.09 -35.11
C TRP A 369 -8.99 -11.53 -35.59
N ASN A 370 -10.01 -12.22 -35.09
CA ASN A 370 -10.27 -13.62 -35.42
C ASN A 370 -11.00 -13.81 -36.77
N GLU A 371 -11.79 -12.82 -37.22
CA GLU A 371 -12.36 -12.77 -38.57
C GLU A 371 -11.30 -12.43 -39.65
N THR A 372 -10.21 -11.75 -39.27
CA THR A 372 -9.13 -11.41 -40.21
C THR A 372 -8.22 -12.61 -40.47
N LYS A 373 -8.31 -13.16 -41.67
CA LYS A 373 -7.40 -14.20 -42.17
C LYS A 373 -5.98 -13.65 -42.37
N GLY A 374 -4.98 -14.44 -41.99
CA GLY A 374 -3.56 -14.12 -42.18
C GLY A 374 -2.72 -14.27 -40.91
N SER A 375 -1.48 -13.80 -40.98
CA SER A 375 -0.59 -13.68 -39.83
C SER A 375 -1.08 -12.62 -38.84
N ASP A 376 -0.62 -12.68 -37.59
CA ASP A 376 -1.01 -11.70 -36.58
C ASP A 376 -0.56 -10.27 -36.95
N VAL A 377 0.53 -10.11 -37.70
CA VAL A 377 0.91 -8.83 -38.34
C VAL A 377 -0.21 -8.30 -39.24
N GLN A 378 -0.79 -9.15 -40.09
CA GLN A 378 -1.89 -8.75 -40.98
C GLN A 378 -3.16 -8.40 -40.19
N LYS A 379 -3.45 -9.10 -39.09
CA LYS A 379 -4.55 -8.77 -38.16
C LYS A 379 -4.34 -7.43 -37.45
N ALA A 380 -3.11 -7.14 -37.00
CA ALA A 380 -2.76 -5.87 -36.39
C ALA A 380 -2.85 -4.71 -37.38
N ILE A 381 -2.32 -4.87 -38.60
CA ILE A 381 -2.47 -3.89 -39.69
C ILE A 381 -3.96 -3.67 -40.00
N ARG A 382 -4.77 -4.73 -40.05
CA ARG A 382 -6.22 -4.62 -40.31
C ARG A 382 -6.97 -3.88 -39.19
N LEU A 383 -6.62 -4.10 -37.93
CA LEU A 383 -7.19 -3.37 -36.79
C LEU A 383 -6.80 -1.87 -36.80
N LEU A 384 -5.63 -1.52 -37.34
CA LEU A 384 -5.19 -0.14 -37.54
C LEU A 384 -5.90 0.53 -38.74
N GLN A 385 -6.14 -0.19 -39.84
CA GLN A 385 -6.98 0.29 -40.96
C GLN A 385 -8.44 0.54 -40.53
N ASP A 386 -8.97 -0.29 -39.64
CA ASP A 386 -10.30 -0.10 -39.05
C ASP A 386 -10.36 1.18 -38.19
N TYR A 387 -9.27 1.54 -37.49
CA TYR A 387 -9.17 2.84 -36.81
C TYR A 387 -9.20 4.03 -37.79
N THR A 388 -8.51 3.93 -38.94
CA THR A 388 -8.50 5.01 -39.96
C THR A 388 -9.74 5.04 -40.84
N LYS A 389 -10.61 4.00 -40.77
CA LYS A 389 -11.81 3.82 -41.61
C LYS A 389 -11.55 3.91 -43.12
N GLU A 390 -10.34 3.58 -43.58
CA GLU A 390 -9.91 3.74 -44.99
C GLU A 390 -10.86 3.13 -46.03
N ASN A 391 -11.55 2.04 -45.67
CA ASN A 391 -12.48 1.35 -46.57
C ASN A 391 -13.90 2.00 -46.65
N ASN A 392 -14.19 3.07 -45.89
CA ASN A 392 -15.58 3.54 -45.73
C ASN A 392 -15.73 5.06 -45.45
N ASN A 393 -15.24 5.89 -46.37
CA ASN A 393 -15.21 7.36 -46.24
C ASN A 393 -16.55 8.02 -45.87
N SER A 394 -17.68 7.54 -46.40
CA SER A 394 -19.02 8.10 -46.11
C SER A 394 -19.38 7.99 -44.62
N MET A 395 -18.98 6.90 -43.95
CA MET A 395 -19.29 6.63 -42.54
C MET A 395 -18.42 7.45 -41.56
N MET A 396 -17.46 8.24 -42.05
CA MET A 396 -16.77 9.23 -41.24
C MET A 396 -17.66 10.48 -41.02
N PHE A 397 -18.49 10.86 -42.00
CA PHE A 397 -19.33 12.07 -41.95
C PHE A 397 -20.28 12.04 -40.76
N PHE A 398 -21.11 11.01 -40.70
CA PHE A 398 -22.14 10.82 -39.66
C PHE A 398 -21.59 10.49 -38.25
N THR A 399 -20.28 10.35 -38.08
CA THR A 399 -19.67 10.11 -36.75
C THR A 399 -18.88 11.30 -36.20
N GLY A 400 -18.76 12.42 -36.94
CA GLY A 400 -18.05 13.62 -36.47
C GLY A 400 -16.54 13.40 -36.21
N HIS A 401 -15.93 12.37 -36.80
CA HIS A 401 -14.56 11.93 -36.49
C HIS A 401 -13.44 12.66 -37.26
N TRP A 402 -13.76 13.66 -38.08
CA TRP A 402 -12.84 14.26 -39.08
C TRP A 402 -11.61 14.95 -38.48
N ASN A 403 -11.75 15.60 -37.32
CA ASN A 403 -10.65 16.33 -36.71
C ASN A 403 -9.96 15.52 -35.59
N ARG A 404 -9.46 14.33 -35.93
CA ARG A 404 -8.66 13.49 -35.02
C ARG A 404 -7.20 13.52 -35.44
N HIS A 405 -6.39 14.32 -34.75
CA HIS A 405 -4.95 14.51 -35.00
C HIS A 405 -4.11 13.23 -35.07
N HIS A 406 -4.58 12.10 -34.52
CA HIS A 406 -3.85 10.83 -34.59
C HIS A 406 -4.14 10.01 -35.86
N THR A 407 -5.19 10.33 -36.63
CA THR A 407 -5.60 9.51 -37.79
C THR A 407 -4.51 9.51 -38.87
N ASP A 408 -3.87 10.66 -39.11
CA ASP A 408 -2.83 10.78 -40.12
C ASP A 408 -1.49 10.18 -39.70
N LEU A 409 -1.23 10.08 -38.38
CA LEU A 409 -0.12 9.28 -37.84
C LEU A 409 -0.31 7.78 -38.15
N ILE A 410 -1.54 7.28 -38.05
CA ILE A 410 -1.83 5.87 -38.37
C ILE A 410 -1.82 5.64 -39.90
N LYS A 411 -2.34 6.57 -40.71
CA LYS A 411 -2.18 6.51 -42.18
C LYS A 411 -0.70 6.49 -42.60
N LYS A 412 0.15 7.32 -41.97
CA LYS A 412 1.61 7.33 -42.21
C LYS A 412 2.23 5.98 -41.84
N ALA A 413 1.88 5.43 -40.67
CA ALA A 413 2.35 4.10 -40.24
C ALA A 413 1.92 3.00 -41.22
N LEU A 414 0.64 2.98 -41.65
CA LEU A 414 0.12 2.04 -42.63
C LEU A 414 0.79 2.18 -44.01
N TYR A 415 1.10 3.40 -44.44
CA TYR A 415 1.88 3.65 -45.66
C TYR A 415 3.32 3.15 -45.54
N GLU A 416 3.98 3.36 -44.40
CA GLU A 416 5.33 2.82 -44.15
C GLU A 416 5.30 1.28 -44.08
N PHE A 417 4.34 0.67 -43.39
CA PHE A 417 4.16 -0.79 -43.34
C PHE A 417 3.77 -1.41 -44.69
N LYS A 418 3.14 -0.65 -45.60
CA LYS A 418 2.86 -1.12 -46.97
C LYS A 418 4.14 -1.24 -47.81
N ASN A 419 5.08 -0.31 -47.62
CA ASN A 419 6.34 -0.28 -48.37
C ASN A 419 7.44 -1.12 -47.72
N ASN A 420 7.46 -1.19 -46.38
CA ASN A 420 8.37 -2.00 -45.57
C ASN A 420 7.56 -2.85 -44.57
N PRO A 421 7.05 -4.03 -44.96
CA PRO A 421 6.21 -4.85 -44.09
C PRO A 421 6.93 -5.27 -42.80
N PRO A 422 6.38 -4.98 -41.60
CA PRO A 422 6.95 -5.44 -40.34
C PRO A 422 6.83 -6.97 -40.24
N GLN A 423 7.89 -7.62 -39.78
CA GLN A 423 7.95 -9.09 -39.67
C GLN A 423 7.32 -9.61 -38.36
N SER A 424 7.14 -8.74 -37.37
CA SER A 424 6.55 -9.06 -36.07
C SER A 424 5.64 -7.97 -35.52
N LEU A 425 4.76 -8.34 -34.59
CA LEU A 425 3.98 -7.36 -33.81
C LEU A 425 4.87 -6.42 -32.98
N LYS A 426 6.08 -6.87 -32.60
CA LYS A 426 7.04 -6.08 -31.83
C LYS A 426 7.57 -4.89 -32.65
N GLU A 427 7.76 -5.06 -33.96
CA GLU A 427 8.10 -3.96 -34.86
C GLU A 427 6.96 -2.94 -35.01
N ILE A 428 5.70 -3.40 -35.07
CA ILE A 428 4.53 -2.51 -35.10
C ILE A 428 4.49 -1.63 -33.84
N ILE A 429 4.64 -2.23 -32.66
CA ILE A 429 4.68 -1.49 -31.39
C ILE A 429 5.93 -0.61 -31.28
N GLY A 430 7.10 -1.09 -31.73
CA GLY A 430 8.34 -0.33 -31.76
C GLY A 430 8.26 0.90 -32.67
N TYR A 431 7.62 0.78 -33.83
CA TYR A 431 7.33 1.92 -34.71
C TYR A 431 6.51 2.98 -33.98
N PHE A 432 5.44 2.60 -33.28
CA PHE A 432 4.61 3.57 -32.56
C PHE A 432 5.32 4.17 -31.34
N LYS A 433 6.11 3.40 -30.57
CA LYS A 433 6.98 3.96 -29.51
C LYS A 433 7.98 4.99 -30.04
N LYS A 434 8.50 4.80 -31.26
CA LYS A 434 9.48 5.70 -31.88
C LYS A 434 8.86 6.96 -32.51
N ASN A 435 7.68 6.84 -33.10
CA ASN A 435 7.06 7.89 -33.93
C ASN A 435 5.89 8.63 -33.27
N ILE A 436 5.40 8.19 -32.12
CA ILE A 436 4.32 8.85 -31.38
C ILE A 436 4.73 9.08 -29.92
N ASP A 437 4.58 10.31 -29.45
CA ASP A 437 4.61 10.60 -28.02
C ASP A 437 3.35 10.02 -27.35
N ILE A 438 3.50 8.81 -26.80
CA ILE A 438 2.41 8.04 -26.17
C ILE A 438 1.76 8.82 -25.01
N ASN A 439 2.49 9.74 -24.36
CA ASN A 439 1.95 10.58 -23.28
C ASN A 439 0.93 11.62 -23.81
N LYS A 440 0.97 11.96 -25.11
CA LYS A 440 0.00 12.83 -25.77
C LYS A 440 -1.20 12.07 -26.37
N LEU A 441 -1.23 10.74 -26.30
CA LEU A 441 -2.40 9.95 -26.70
C LEU A 441 -3.45 9.93 -25.58
N ASN A 442 -4.72 10.10 -25.92
CA ASN A 442 -5.81 9.83 -24.99
C ASN A 442 -5.81 8.33 -24.60
N THR A 443 -5.47 8.04 -23.35
CA THR A 443 -5.26 6.68 -22.81
C THR A 443 -6.55 5.84 -22.72
N ALA A 444 -7.72 6.50 -22.73
CA ALA A 444 -9.04 5.87 -22.84
C ALA A 444 -9.56 5.79 -24.30
N GLY A 445 -8.86 6.47 -25.23
CA GLY A 445 -9.22 6.59 -26.63
C GLY A 445 -9.11 5.29 -27.42
N SER A 446 -9.85 5.21 -28.53
CA SER A 446 -9.96 4.00 -29.35
C SER A 446 -8.68 3.64 -30.13
N LEU A 447 -7.69 4.54 -30.20
CA LEU A 447 -6.35 4.20 -30.69
C LEU A 447 -5.55 3.48 -29.62
N MET A 448 -5.44 4.05 -28.41
CA MET A 448 -4.67 3.44 -27.32
C MET A 448 -5.19 2.02 -27.04
N LYS A 449 -6.51 1.83 -26.98
CA LYS A 449 -7.12 0.49 -26.80
C LYS A 449 -6.76 -0.52 -27.90
N ARG A 450 -6.50 -0.09 -29.14
CA ARG A 450 -6.03 -0.98 -30.23
C ARG A 450 -4.54 -1.27 -30.12
N LEU A 451 -3.74 -0.27 -29.75
CA LEU A 451 -2.31 -0.44 -29.51
C LEU A 451 -2.07 -1.36 -28.30
N ASP A 452 -2.76 -1.11 -27.17
CA ASP A 452 -2.77 -1.94 -25.96
C ASP A 452 -3.05 -3.42 -26.31
N PHE A 453 -4.01 -3.66 -27.20
CA PHE A 453 -4.36 -5.01 -27.67
C PHE A 453 -3.31 -5.66 -28.57
N ILE A 454 -2.76 -4.92 -29.53
CA ILE A 454 -1.66 -5.42 -30.40
C ILE A 454 -0.44 -5.75 -29.54
N ALA A 455 -0.14 -4.93 -28.53
CA ALA A 455 0.92 -5.18 -27.56
C ALA A 455 0.63 -6.42 -26.69
N ALA A 456 -0.63 -6.64 -26.29
CA ALA A 456 -1.06 -7.86 -25.60
C ALA A 456 -0.80 -9.13 -26.42
N LYS A 457 -1.25 -9.15 -27.69
CA LYS A 457 -1.04 -10.27 -28.62
C LYS A 457 0.46 -10.49 -28.92
N ALA A 458 1.28 -9.44 -28.81
CA ALA A 458 2.75 -9.50 -28.95
C ALA A 458 3.51 -9.89 -27.68
N ASN A 459 2.82 -10.00 -26.54
CA ASN A 459 3.41 -10.08 -25.19
C ASN A 459 4.48 -9.00 -24.92
N VAL A 460 4.13 -7.72 -25.15
CA VAL A 460 4.96 -6.54 -24.81
C VAL A 460 4.11 -5.44 -24.17
N TYR A 461 4.77 -4.45 -23.56
CA TYR A 461 4.12 -3.28 -22.96
C TYR A 461 4.40 -2.00 -23.76
N LEU A 462 3.37 -1.16 -23.89
CA LEU A 462 3.43 0.15 -24.57
C LEU A 462 4.00 1.29 -23.71
N SER A 463 4.51 1.01 -22.52
CA SER A 463 5.15 2.00 -21.66
C SER A 463 6.27 2.77 -22.38
N THR A 464 6.42 4.04 -22.05
CA THR A 464 7.36 4.99 -22.65
C THR A 464 8.80 4.83 -22.21
N GLU A 465 9.08 3.85 -21.33
CA GLU A 465 10.43 3.43 -21.01
C GLU A 465 11.11 2.86 -22.26
N THR A 466 12.18 3.52 -22.68
CA THR A 466 13.11 3.01 -23.68
C THR A 466 13.89 1.85 -23.07
N ASP A 467 13.81 0.66 -23.68
CA ASP A 467 14.67 -0.47 -23.38
C ASP A 467 16.11 -0.18 -23.85
N SER A 468 16.80 0.74 -23.15
CA SER A 468 18.22 1.06 -23.34
C SER A 468 19.09 -0.08 -22.80
N THR A 469 18.98 -1.25 -23.43
CA THR A 469 19.92 -2.35 -23.26
C THR A 469 21.28 -1.86 -23.78
N PRO A 470 22.34 -1.81 -22.96
CA PRO A 470 23.65 -1.38 -23.45
C PRO A 470 24.15 -2.38 -24.49
N ASP A 471 24.34 -1.93 -25.74
CA ASP A 471 24.95 -2.70 -26.82
C ASP A 471 26.41 -2.96 -26.45
N LEU A 472 26.66 -4.11 -25.82
CA LEU A 472 27.93 -4.47 -25.18
C LEU A 472 28.95 -4.94 -26.24
N LYS A 473 29.25 -4.03 -27.18
CA LYS A 473 30.28 -4.21 -28.20
C LYS A 473 31.62 -4.43 -27.54
N ARG A 474 32.11 -5.67 -27.63
CA ARG A 474 33.50 -6.02 -27.40
C ARG A 474 34.36 -5.29 -28.42
N THR A 475 34.99 -4.19 -28.02
CA THR A 475 36.31 -3.85 -28.55
C THR A 475 37.30 -4.81 -27.90
N ILE A 476 38.21 -5.39 -28.70
CA ILE A 476 39.38 -6.14 -28.26
C ILE A 476 40.56 -5.18 -28.27
#